data_AF-A0AA88F6C1-F1
#
_entry.id   AF-A0AA88F6C1-F1
#
_cell.length_a   1.000
_cell.length_b   1.000
_cell.length_c   1.000
_cell.angle_alpha   90.00
_cell.angle_beta   90.00
_cell.angle_gamma   90.00
#
_symmetry.space_group_name_H-M   'P 1'
#
loop_
_entity.id
_entity.type
_entity.pdbx_description
1 polymer ?
#
loop_
_entity_poly.entity_id
_entity_poly.type
_entity_poly.pdbx_seq_one_letter_code
_entity_poly.pdbx_strand_id
1 'polypeptide(L)'
;MQAGRTFMREIEGIKEAMKLLEPYWTDIEDDFLHHNTRFLELAATDHDILGRVLRSHLVVENFLNSYLQATFGFDDLDDLRLSFAQKAKMLPSAQASAAFIRPGVIQLNKIRNKFGHTLTHAIELAEINLITQILDIARPSTTFAEPIEAIEAFAPIACAFLSVPPKHLEEAFLEAFKTVRWES
;
A
#
# COMPACT_ATOMS: atom_id res chain seq x y z
N MET A 1 28.23 4.26 -44.60
CA MET A 1 26.85 4.64 -44.23
C MET A 1 25.94 3.54 -44.72
N GLN A 2 25.43 2.69 -43.82
CA GLN A 2 24.50 1.62 -44.16
C GLN A 2 23.24 1.84 -43.32
N ALA A 3 22.14 2.09 -44.02
CA ALA A 3 20.84 2.39 -43.44
C ALA A 3 20.38 1.20 -42.58
N GLY A 4 20.12 1.46 -41.30
CA GLY A 4 19.48 0.51 -40.41
C GLY A 4 18.06 0.23 -40.88
N ARG A 5 17.84 -0.93 -41.49
CA ARG A 5 16.50 -1.47 -41.72
C ARG A 5 15.96 -1.94 -40.37
N THR A 6 14.94 -1.24 -39.89
CA THR A 6 14.08 -1.72 -38.80
C THR A 6 13.42 -3.03 -39.26
N PHE A 7 13.87 -4.16 -38.73
CA PHE A 7 13.16 -5.44 -38.85
C PHE A 7 11.89 -5.36 -38.01
N MET A 8 10.81 -4.87 -38.59
CA MET A 8 9.49 -5.14 -38.05
C MET A 8 9.24 -6.63 -38.28
N ARG A 9 9.21 -7.44 -37.22
CA ARG A 9 8.88 -8.86 -37.34
C ARG A 9 7.46 -8.94 -37.92
N GLU A 10 7.33 -9.46 -39.14
CA GLU A 10 6.00 -9.72 -39.70
C GLU A 10 5.33 -10.79 -38.83
N ILE A 11 4.11 -10.50 -38.36
CA ILE A 11 3.30 -11.48 -37.64
C ILE A 11 2.68 -12.39 -38.71
N GLU A 12 3.17 -13.63 -38.80
CA GLU A 12 2.69 -14.62 -39.76
C GLU A 12 1.16 -14.81 -39.62
N GLY A 13 0.43 -14.78 -40.74
CA GLY A 13 -1.03 -14.98 -40.78
C GLY A 13 -1.89 -13.78 -40.39
N ILE A 14 -1.32 -12.65 -39.93
CA ILE A 14 -2.13 -11.49 -39.52
C ILE A 14 -2.85 -10.84 -40.70
N LYS A 15 -2.24 -10.82 -41.90
CA LYS A 15 -2.82 -10.20 -43.10
C LYS A 15 -4.07 -10.97 -43.56
N GLU A 16 -3.99 -12.30 -43.54
CA GLU A 16 -5.10 -13.19 -43.86
C GLU A 16 -6.23 -13.07 -42.82
N ALA A 17 -5.89 -13.00 -41.53
CA ALA A 17 -6.86 -12.79 -40.46
C ALA A 17 -7.59 -11.44 -40.59
N MET A 18 -6.86 -10.34 -40.85
CA MET A 18 -7.45 -9.02 -41.08
C MET A 18 -8.39 -9.01 -42.29
N LYS A 19 -8.01 -9.68 -43.38
CA LYS A 19 -8.85 -9.81 -44.58
C LYS A 19 -10.14 -10.60 -44.31
N LEU A 20 -10.07 -11.66 -43.50
CA LEU A 20 -11.25 -12.42 -43.10
C LEU A 20 -12.21 -11.62 -42.21
N LEU A 21 -11.67 -10.69 -41.42
CA LEU A 21 -12.43 -9.84 -40.50
C LEU A 21 -12.96 -8.54 -41.14
N GLU A 22 -12.47 -8.18 -42.34
CA GLU A 22 -12.87 -6.97 -43.09
C GLU A 22 -14.40 -6.77 -43.18
N PRO A 23 -15.23 -7.81 -43.44
CA PRO A 23 -16.68 -7.63 -43.48
C PRO A 23 -17.33 -7.26 -42.14
N TYR A 24 -16.65 -7.52 -41.02
CA TYR A 24 -17.13 -7.26 -39.66
C TYR A 24 -16.47 -6.02 -39.04
N TRP A 25 -15.72 -5.24 -39.83
CA TRP A 25 -14.88 -4.17 -39.29
C TRP A 25 -15.66 -3.12 -38.51
N THR A 26 -16.86 -2.77 -38.97
CA THR A 26 -17.75 -1.83 -38.25
C THR A 26 -18.10 -2.34 -36.86
N ASP A 27 -18.51 -3.61 -36.74
CA ASP A 27 -18.88 -4.20 -35.44
C ASP A 27 -17.65 -4.30 -34.52
N ILE A 28 -16.48 -4.61 -35.07
CA ILE A 28 -15.20 -4.67 -34.34
C ILE A 28 -14.79 -3.27 -33.86
N GLU A 29 -14.96 -2.26 -34.70
CA GLU A 29 -14.63 -0.87 -34.37
C GLU A 29 -15.56 -0.31 -33.28
N ASP A 30 -16.85 -0.63 -33.35
CA ASP A 30 -17.83 -0.27 -32.32
C ASP A 30 -17.50 -0.92 -30.97
N ASP A 31 -17.20 -2.23 -30.96
CA ASP A 31 -16.78 -2.95 -29.74
C ASP A 31 -15.45 -2.42 -29.18
N PHE A 32 -14.48 -2.15 -30.07
CA PHE A 32 -13.22 -1.52 -29.69
C PHE A 32 -13.44 -0.15 -29.06
N LEU A 33 -14.29 0.69 -29.65
CA LEU A 33 -14.57 2.03 -29.13
C LEU A 33 -15.26 1.96 -27.76
N HIS A 34 -16.18 1.01 -27.58
CA HIS A 34 -16.81 0.76 -26.29
C HIS A 34 -15.77 0.38 -25.22
N HIS A 35 -14.90 -0.58 -25.52
CA HIS A 35 -13.83 -1.01 -24.61
C HIS A 35 -12.81 0.09 -24.34
N ASN A 36 -12.41 0.85 -25.36
CA ASN A 36 -11.44 1.93 -25.24
C ASN A 36 -12.00 3.09 -24.41
N THR A 37 -13.30 3.42 -24.56
CA THR A 37 -13.96 4.43 -23.73
C THR A 37 -13.91 4.04 -22.26
N ARG A 38 -14.27 2.80 -21.93
CA ARG A 38 -14.18 2.26 -20.56
C ARG A 38 -12.74 2.26 -20.03
N PHE A 39 -11.76 1.92 -20.86
CA PHE A 39 -10.35 1.99 -20.47
C PHE A 39 -9.93 3.42 -20.15
N LEU A 40 -10.27 4.39 -20.99
CA LEU A 40 -9.94 5.80 -20.79
C LEU A 40 -10.60 6.35 -19.52
N GLU A 41 -11.85 5.98 -19.22
CA GLU A 41 -12.52 6.35 -17.95
C GLU A 41 -11.77 5.82 -16.72
N LEU A 42 -11.35 4.55 -16.74
CA LEU A 42 -10.58 3.95 -15.65
C LEU A 42 -9.19 4.60 -15.53
N ALA A 43 -8.51 4.82 -16.65
CA ALA A 43 -7.18 5.42 -16.69
C ALA A 43 -7.18 6.91 -16.28
N ALA A 44 -8.27 7.63 -16.54
CA ALA A 44 -8.43 9.04 -16.18
C ALA A 44 -8.85 9.26 -14.73
N THR A 45 -9.19 8.20 -13.98
CA THR A 45 -9.48 8.31 -12.54
C THR A 45 -8.29 8.96 -11.83
N ASP A 46 -8.53 9.78 -10.81
CA ASP A 46 -7.42 10.41 -10.07
C ASP A 46 -6.66 9.34 -9.25
N HIS A 47 -5.47 8.98 -9.73
CA HIS A 47 -4.61 7.98 -9.10
C HIS A 47 -3.74 8.56 -7.98
N ASP A 48 -3.85 9.86 -7.66
CA ASP A 48 -3.04 10.49 -6.61
C ASP A 48 -3.25 9.81 -5.25
N ILE A 49 -4.50 9.52 -4.88
CA ILE A 49 -4.83 8.87 -3.60
C ILE A 49 -4.20 7.46 -3.52
N LEU A 50 -4.32 6.66 -4.59
CA LEU A 50 -3.70 5.34 -4.64
C LEU A 50 -2.17 5.43 -4.48
N GLY A 51 -1.54 6.36 -5.21
CA GLY A 51 -0.09 6.59 -5.10
C GLY A 51 0.33 6.98 -3.67
N ARG A 52 -0.45 7.84 -3.00
CA ARG A 52 -0.19 8.30 -1.63
C ARG A 52 -0.38 7.19 -0.59
N VAL A 53 -1.42 6.35 -0.73
CA VAL A 53 -1.61 5.16 0.12
C VAL A 53 -0.47 4.17 -0.09
N LEU A 54 -0.12 3.88 -1.35
CA LEU A 54 0.96 2.95 -1.68
C LEU A 54 2.30 3.44 -1.13
N ARG A 55 2.62 4.72 -1.28
CA ARG A 55 3.82 5.34 -0.70
C ARG A 55 3.86 5.16 0.83
N SER A 56 2.76 5.49 1.51
CA SER A 56 2.65 5.36 2.97
C SER A 56 2.84 3.90 3.42
N HIS A 57 2.24 2.96 2.68
CA HIS A 57 2.39 1.53 2.89
C HIS A 57 3.84 1.06 2.75
N LEU A 58 4.51 1.40 1.65
CA LEU A 58 5.89 0.97 1.36
C LEU A 58 6.88 1.52 2.40
N VAL A 59 6.71 2.78 2.82
CA VAL A 59 7.54 3.38 3.87
C VAL A 59 7.35 2.64 5.19
N VAL A 60 6.12 2.39 5.62
CA VAL A 60 5.84 1.64 6.85
C VAL A 60 6.35 0.20 6.76
N GLU A 61 6.22 -0.45 5.60
CA GLU A 61 6.73 -1.82 5.39
C GLU A 61 8.25 -1.89 5.55
N ASN A 62 8.98 -0.90 5.04
CA ASN A 62 10.43 -0.84 5.17
C ASN A 62 10.88 -0.79 6.65
N PHE A 63 10.19 0.01 7.48
CA PHE A 63 10.46 0.06 8.92
C PHE A 63 10.01 -1.22 9.63
N LEU A 64 8.90 -1.81 9.20
CA LEU A 64 8.41 -3.08 9.73
C LEU A 64 9.40 -4.22 9.46
N ASN A 65 9.98 -4.28 8.26
CA ASN A 65 11.03 -5.26 7.93
C ASN A 65 12.22 -5.12 8.87
N SER A 66 12.74 -3.90 9.04
CA SER A 66 13.85 -3.60 9.95
C SER A 66 13.52 -3.99 11.40
N TYR A 67 12.33 -3.66 11.87
CA TYR A 67 11.85 -4.02 13.21
C TYR A 67 11.83 -5.53 13.43
N LEU A 68 11.23 -6.29 12.49
CA LEU A 68 11.13 -7.75 12.60
C LEU A 68 12.49 -8.42 12.53
N GLN A 69 13.38 -7.94 11.65
CA GLN A 69 14.74 -8.46 11.55
C GLN A 69 15.51 -8.24 12.86
N ALA A 70 15.43 -7.04 13.44
CA ALA A 70 16.07 -6.74 14.72
C ALA A 70 15.46 -7.54 15.90
N THR A 71 14.15 -7.79 15.87
CA THR A 71 13.42 -8.49 16.95
C THR A 71 13.66 -9.99 16.95
N PHE A 72 13.70 -10.62 15.77
CA PHE A 72 13.78 -12.08 15.63
C PHE A 72 15.14 -12.59 15.15
N GLY A 73 16.04 -11.70 14.72
CA GLY A 73 17.40 -12.06 14.30
C GLY A 73 17.47 -12.85 12.98
N PHE A 74 16.58 -12.55 12.03
CA PHE A 74 16.62 -13.20 10.70
C PHE A 74 17.83 -12.73 9.90
N ASP A 75 18.56 -13.67 9.29
CA ASP A 75 19.65 -13.35 8.36
C ASP A 75 19.11 -12.69 7.08
N ASP A 76 18.06 -13.29 6.49
CA ASP A 76 17.32 -12.75 5.35
C ASP A 76 15.81 -12.89 5.57
N LEU A 77 15.11 -11.76 5.76
CA LEU A 77 13.66 -11.72 5.92
C LEU A 77 12.93 -11.97 4.59
N ASP A 78 13.53 -11.63 3.46
CA ASP A 78 12.89 -11.71 2.14
C ASP A 78 12.72 -13.17 1.69
N ASP A 79 13.64 -14.05 2.08
CA ASP A 79 13.56 -15.50 1.85
C ASP A 79 12.33 -16.15 2.49
N LEU A 80 11.80 -15.56 3.57
CA LEU A 80 10.58 -16.04 4.23
C LEU A 80 9.32 -15.72 3.41
N ARG A 81 9.42 -14.83 2.40
CA ARG A 81 8.32 -14.43 1.49
C ARG A 81 7.04 -14.03 2.23
N LEU A 82 7.20 -13.39 3.38
CA LEU A 82 6.08 -12.96 4.20
C LEU A 82 5.35 -11.79 3.50
N SER A 83 4.03 -11.90 3.38
CA SER A 83 3.19 -10.76 2.99
C SER A 83 3.18 -9.70 4.10
N PHE A 84 2.90 -8.45 3.75
CA PHE A 84 2.69 -7.37 4.73
C PHE A 84 1.69 -7.77 5.83
N ALA A 85 0.59 -8.44 5.46
CA ALA A 85 -0.42 -8.87 6.42
C ALA A 85 0.14 -9.87 7.45
N GLN A 86 1.05 -10.75 7.04
CA GLN A 86 1.74 -11.67 7.95
C GLN A 86 2.72 -10.91 8.84
N LYS A 87 3.54 -10.02 8.27
CA LYS A 87 4.47 -9.15 9.02
C LYS A 87 3.76 -8.33 10.08
N ALA A 88 2.65 -7.67 9.73
CA ALA A 88 1.86 -6.86 10.65
C ALA A 88 1.26 -7.69 11.81
N LYS A 89 0.94 -8.96 11.57
CA LYS A 89 0.46 -9.88 12.63
C LYS A 89 1.56 -10.27 13.61
N MET A 90 2.82 -10.26 13.18
CA MET A 90 3.99 -10.55 14.03
C MET A 90 4.33 -9.40 14.99
N LEU A 91 3.81 -8.19 14.75
CA LEU A 91 3.93 -7.12 15.74
C LEU A 91 3.29 -7.55 17.07
N PRO A 92 3.91 -7.20 18.21
CA PRO A 92 3.37 -7.52 19.52
C PRO A 92 1.97 -6.92 19.69
N SER A 93 1.07 -7.66 20.34
CA SER A 93 -0.31 -7.20 20.59
C SER A 93 -0.43 -6.35 21.86
N ALA A 94 0.56 -6.39 22.75
CA ALA A 94 0.61 -5.62 23.99
C ALA A 94 2.05 -5.46 24.49
N GLN A 95 2.24 -4.60 25.49
CA GLN A 95 3.45 -4.47 26.30
C GLN A 95 4.72 -4.08 25.54
N ALA A 96 4.58 -3.44 24.38
CA ALA A 96 5.68 -2.97 23.56
C ALA A 96 5.27 -1.71 22.78
N SER A 97 6.24 -0.86 22.42
CA SER A 97 5.99 0.36 21.64
C SER A 97 5.23 0.06 20.34
N ALA A 98 5.66 -0.98 19.61
CA ALA A 98 5.02 -1.38 18.37
C ALA A 98 3.57 -1.88 18.55
N ALA A 99 3.17 -2.30 19.75
CA ALA A 99 1.80 -2.69 20.04
C ALA A 99 0.82 -1.52 19.94
N PHE A 100 1.28 -0.31 20.25
CA PHE A 100 0.48 0.91 20.12
C PHE A 100 0.04 1.15 18.67
N ILE A 101 0.95 1.00 17.70
CA ILE A 101 0.67 1.31 16.29
C ILE A 101 0.11 0.13 15.48
N ARG A 102 0.16 -1.09 16.03
CA ARG A 102 -0.19 -2.32 15.31
C ARG A 102 -1.58 -2.29 14.66
N PRO A 103 -2.66 -1.84 15.32
CA PRO A 103 -3.97 -1.82 14.67
C PRO A 103 -4.04 -0.86 13.49
N GLY A 104 -3.37 0.30 13.57
CA GLY A 104 -3.25 1.24 12.46
C GLY A 104 -2.48 0.67 11.27
N VAL A 105 -1.38 -0.08 11.52
CA VAL A 105 -0.62 -0.79 10.47
C VAL A 105 -1.50 -1.84 9.76
N ILE A 106 -2.29 -2.59 10.51
CA ILE A 106 -3.24 -3.56 9.95
C ILE A 106 -4.31 -2.86 9.10
N GLN A 107 -4.82 -1.72 9.55
CA GLN A 107 -5.82 -0.92 8.84
C GLN A 107 -5.28 -0.33 7.54
N LEU A 108 -4.05 0.19 7.56
CA LEU A 108 -3.35 0.66 6.36
C LEU A 108 -3.26 -0.43 5.28
N ASN A 109 -2.93 -1.67 5.67
CA ASN A 109 -2.92 -2.80 4.73
C ASN A 109 -4.30 -3.11 4.14
N LYS A 110 -5.38 -3.01 4.94
CA LYS A 110 -6.74 -3.22 4.45
C LYS A 110 -7.10 -2.20 3.38
N ILE A 111 -6.77 -0.92 3.60
CA ILE A 111 -7.04 0.17 2.65
C ILE A 111 -6.23 -0.03 1.37
N ARG A 112 -4.92 -0.31 1.50
CA ARG A 112 -4.07 -0.64 0.34
C ARG A 112 -4.64 -1.80 -0.47
N ASN A 113 -5.11 -2.86 0.19
CA ASN A 113 -5.71 -4.01 -0.49
C ASN A 113 -7.00 -3.64 -1.25
N LYS A 114 -7.81 -2.73 -0.74
CA LYS A 114 -9.00 -2.23 -1.45
C LYS A 114 -8.62 -1.53 -2.74
N PHE A 115 -7.61 -0.66 -2.73
CA PHE A 115 -7.10 -0.05 -3.95
C PHE A 115 -6.47 -1.06 -4.93
N GLY A 116 -5.93 -2.18 -4.43
CA GLY A 116 -5.46 -3.27 -5.28
C GLY A 116 -6.56 -4.03 -6.03
N HIS A 117 -7.83 -3.87 -5.61
CA HIS A 117 -8.99 -4.55 -6.20
C HIS A 117 -10.00 -3.59 -6.84
N THR A 118 -10.00 -2.32 -6.42
CA THR A 118 -10.98 -1.30 -6.83
C THR A 118 -10.26 0.00 -7.17
N LEU A 119 -10.20 0.35 -8.45
CA LEU A 119 -9.50 1.54 -8.94
C LEU A 119 -10.15 2.86 -8.50
N THR A 120 -11.45 2.87 -8.27
CA THR A 120 -12.25 4.07 -7.92
C THR A 120 -12.63 4.14 -6.44
N HIS A 121 -11.89 3.44 -5.57
CA HIS A 121 -12.21 3.42 -4.15
C HIS A 121 -11.97 4.80 -3.49
N ALA A 122 -13.01 5.36 -2.88
CA ALA A 122 -12.89 6.48 -1.96
C ALA A 122 -12.69 5.95 -0.54
N ILE A 123 -11.75 6.53 0.21
CA ILE A 123 -11.46 6.14 1.59
C ILE A 123 -12.50 6.80 2.49
N GLU A 124 -13.27 6.02 3.24
CA GLU A 124 -14.19 6.56 4.23
C GLU A 124 -13.48 6.76 5.59
N LEU A 125 -13.82 7.80 6.35
CA LEU A 125 -13.24 8.04 7.68
C LEU A 125 -13.42 6.84 8.63
N ALA A 126 -14.55 6.14 8.54
CA ALA A 126 -14.81 4.94 9.34
C ALA A 126 -13.81 3.81 9.04
N GLU A 127 -13.22 3.77 7.85
CA GLU A 127 -12.22 2.78 7.44
C GLU A 127 -10.83 3.06 8.00
N ILE A 128 -10.60 4.24 8.60
CA ILE A 128 -9.34 4.66 9.23
C ILE A 128 -9.47 4.93 10.74
N ASN A 129 -10.54 4.46 11.38
CA ASN A 129 -10.84 4.79 12.78
C ASN A 129 -9.72 4.47 13.80
N LEU A 130 -8.92 3.41 13.60
CA LEU A 130 -7.81 3.06 14.50
C LEU A 130 -6.60 3.96 14.21
N ILE A 131 -6.36 4.28 12.94
CA ILE A 131 -5.36 5.27 12.52
C ILE A 131 -5.67 6.62 13.18
N THR A 132 -6.92 7.09 13.13
CA THR A 132 -7.30 8.37 13.74
C THR A 132 -7.18 8.33 15.26
N GLN A 133 -7.60 7.24 15.93
CA GLN A 133 -7.41 7.09 17.39
C GLN A 133 -5.93 7.15 17.81
N ILE A 134 -5.04 6.55 17.03
CA ILE A 134 -3.59 6.64 17.27
C ILE A 134 -3.11 8.09 17.12
N LEU A 135 -3.59 8.80 16.09
CA LEU A 135 -3.23 10.19 15.84
C LEU A 135 -3.75 11.13 16.91
N ASP A 136 -4.95 10.92 17.45
CA ASP A 136 -5.51 11.72 18.54
C ASP A 136 -4.62 11.69 19.78
N ILE A 137 -3.96 10.55 20.03
CA ILE A 137 -3.01 10.37 21.13
C ILE A 137 -1.63 10.93 20.76
N ALA A 138 -1.11 10.62 19.57
CA ALA A 138 0.26 10.95 19.19
C ALA A 138 0.46 12.40 18.70
N ARG A 139 -0.60 13.01 18.17
CA ARG A 139 -0.65 14.36 17.60
C ARG A 139 -1.95 15.06 18.02
N PRO A 140 -2.14 15.31 19.34
CA PRO A 140 -3.35 15.92 19.84
C PRO A 140 -3.64 17.24 19.13
N SER A 141 -4.93 17.52 18.91
CA SER A 141 -5.42 18.75 18.26
C SER A 141 -5.12 18.89 16.76
N THR A 142 -4.65 17.84 16.09
CA THR A 142 -4.54 17.83 14.63
C THR A 142 -5.84 17.36 14.02
N THR A 143 -6.44 18.15 13.13
CA THR A 143 -7.56 17.72 12.30
C THR A 143 -7.09 17.51 10.86
N PHE A 144 -7.68 16.53 10.19
CA PHE A 144 -7.40 16.20 8.80
C PHE A 144 -8.64 16.50 7.98
N ALA A 145 -8.49 17.20 6.85
CA ALA A 145 -9.60 17.49 5.97
C ALA A 145 -10.02 16.24 5.20
N GLU A 146 -9.01 15.47 4.77
CA GLU A 146 -9.20 14.26 3.99
C GLU A 146 -8.61 13.01 4.69
N PRO A 147 -9.25 11.83 4.58
CA PRO A 147 -8.77 10.60 5.20
C PRO A 147 -7.34 10.21 4.79
N ILE A 148 -6.93 10.54 3.56
CA ILE A 148 -5.57 10.29 3.08
C ILE A 148 -4.51 11.07 3.86
N GLU A 149 -4.82 12.29 4.31
CA GLU A 149 -3.90 13.10 5.11
C GLU A 149 -3.64 12.47 6.48
N ALA A 150 -4.67 11.85 7.08
CA ALA A 150 -4.52 11.09 8.31
C ALA A 150 -3.61 9.85 8.10
N ILE A 151 -3.77 9.12 6.99
CA ILE A 151 -2.89 7.99 6.64
C ILE A 151 -1.43 8.46 6.52
N GLU A 152 -1.19 9.57 5.82
CA GLU A 152 0.15 10.12 5.65
C GLU A 152 0.75 10.66 6.95
N ALA A 153 -0.08 11.24 7.83
CA ALA A 153 0.35 11.67 9.15
C ALA A 153 0.63 10.50 10.09
N PHE A 154 -0.04 9.36 9.91
CA PHE A 154 0.18 8.14 10.67
C PHE A 154 1.48 7.43 10.28
N ALA A 155 1.84 7.42 8.99
CA ALA A 155 3.07 6.75 8.53
C ALA A 155 4.34 7.11 9.33
N PRO A 156 4.69 8.40 9.58
CA PRO A 156 5.86 8.74 10.40
C PRO A 156 5.71 8.35 11.87
N ILE A 157 4.49 8.35 12.43
CA ILE A 157 4.24 7.86 13.79
C ILE A 157 4.50 6.35 13.85
N ALA A 158 3.97 5.58 12.92
CA ALA A 158 4.26 4.15 12.82
C ALA A 158 5.76 3.88 12.71
N CYS A 159 6.47 4.60 11.84
CA CYS A 159 7.92 4.46 11.67
C CYS A 159 8.69 4.77 12.95
N ALA A 160 8.30 5.81 13.69
CA ALA A 160 8.93 6.16 14.97
C ALA A 160 8.78 5.06 16.01
N PHE A 161 7.60 4.43 16.11
CA PHE A 161 7.33 3.36 17.07
C PHE A 161 7.86 1.98 16.65
N LEU A 162 8.16 1.80 15.36
CA LEU A 162 8.86 0.64 14.80
C LEU A 162 10.39 0.79 14.85
N SER A 163 10.90 2.00 15.10
CA SER A 163 12.33 2.24 15.23
C SER A 163 12.84 1.70 16.57
N VAL A 164 14.03 1.11 16.56
CA VAL A 164 14.68 0.62 17.79
C VAL A 164 15.01 1.83 18.67
N PRO A 165 14.60 1.85 19.95
CA PRO A 165 14.94 2.95 20.84
C PRO A 165 16.48 3.01 21.03
N PRO A 166 17.06 4.21 21.25
CA PRO A 166 18.46 4.31 21.64
C PRO A 166 18.74 3.44 22.87
N LYS A 167 19.89 2.74 22.91
CA LYS A 167 20.23 1.79 23.99
C LYS A 167 20.04 2.36 25.40
N HIS A 168 20.36 3.65 25.60
CA HIS A 168 20.23 4.31 26.90
C HIS A 168 18.78 4.60 27.33
N LEU A 169 17.80 4.39 26.45
CA LEU A 169 16.37 4.57 26.71
C LEU A 169 15.60 3.24 26.71
N GLU A 170 16.26 2.11 26.47
CA GLU A 170 15.60 0.81 26.31
C GLU A 170 14.77 0.42 27.54
N GLU A 171 15.34 0.52 28.74
CA GLU A 171 14.64 0.27 30.01
C GLU A 171 13.44 1.21 30.21
N ALA A 172 13.60 2.49 29.89
CA ALA A 172 12.53 3.48 30.02
C ALA A 172 11.37 3.19 29.06
N PHE A 173 11.67 2.76 27.82
CA PHE A 173 10.65 2.33 26.86
C PHE A 173 9.94 1.06 27.33
N LEU A 174 10.67 0.05 27.79
CA LEU A 174 10.06 -1.18 28.33
C LEU A 174 9.11 -0.87 29.48
N GLU A 175 9.53 -0.04 30.44
CA GLU A 175 8.72 0.36 31.58
C GLU A 175 7.49 1.18 31.15
N ALA A 176 7.65 2.13 30.22
CA ALA A 176 6.56 3.00 29.76
C ALA A 176 5.47 2.22 29.01
N PHE A 177 5.85 1.21 28.22
CA PHE A 177 4.91 0.46 27.38
C PHE A 177 4.38 -0.82 28.05
N LYS A 178 4.86 -1.21 29.24
CA LYS A 178 4.50 -2.48 29.89
C LYS A 178 3.00 -2.68 30.12
N THR A 179 2.23 -1.61 30.23
CA THR A 179 0.77 -1.66 30.46
C THR A 179 -0.05 -1.44 29.19
N VAL A 180 0.60 -1.02 28.09
CA VAL A 180 -0.06 -0.69 26.83
C VAL A 180 -0.69 -1.93 26.21
N ARG A 181 -1.98 -1.83 25.94
CA ARG A 181 -2.80 -2.85 25.28
C ARG A 181 -4.00 -2.15 24.64
N TRP A 182 -4.46 -2.67 23.52
CA TRP A 182 -5.74 -2.27 22.95
C TRP A 182 -6.86 -3.03 23.67
N GLU A 183 -7.88 -2.31 24.13
CA GLU A 183 -9.10 -2.93 24.65
C GLU A 183 -9.83 -3.61 23.48
N SER A 184 -10.25 -4.87 23.70
CA SER A 184 -10.89 -5.72 22.70
C SER A 184 -12.39 -5.51 22.64
#